data_AF-A0A960C068-F1
#
_entry.id   AF-A0A960C068-F1
#
_cell.length_a   1.000
_cell.length_b   1.000
_cell.length_c   1.000
_cell.angle_alpha   90.00
_cell.angle_beta   90.00
_cell.angle_gamma   90.00
#
_symmetry.space_group_name_H-M   'P 1'
#
loop_
_entity.id
_entity.type
_entity.pdbx_description
1 polymer ?
#
loop_
_entity_poly.entity_id
_entity_poly.type
_entity_poly.pdbx_seq_one_letter_code
_entity_poly.pdbx_strand_id
1 'polypeptide(L)'
;TIGGNDVGYVPLLSAATVPAALRRLPAIGPRLAGLLDPVARQLALDQVGSLLLAVGETVRDRAPRARILFVDYLTLLPPPGVPAPPMDSAVADLARRLATGLALATAAAAAATGCELVAASTASADHHAWSTVPWTTGAGSVAGALLSRRPLPFHPNAAGMAAVADLVIHRISQLP
;
A
#
# COMPACT_ATOMS: atom_id res chain seq x y z
N THR A 1 -0.39 -10.46 -5.04
CA THR A 1 0.69 -9.70 -4.38
C THR A 1 0.66 -10.06 -2.90
N ILE A 2 1.80 -9.97 -2.23
CA ILE A 2 1.89 -10.10 -0.77
C ILE A 2 2.22 -8.71 -0.20
N GLY A 3 1.71 -8.38 0.98
CA GLY A 3 1.99 -7.10 1.64
C GLY A 3 0.72 -6.35 2.07
N GLY A 4 0.36 -5.30 1.34
CA GLY A 4 -0.66 -4.32 1.71
C GLY A 4 -2.06 -4.89 1.94
N ASN A 5 -2.44 -5.95 1.23
CA ASN A 5 -3.73 -6.60 1.44
C ASN A 5 -3.73 -7.50 2.68
N ASP A 6 -2.60 -8.15 2.98
CA ASP A 6 -2.42 -9.06 4.12
C ASP A 6 -2.39 -8.28 5.45
N VAL A 7 -1.78 -7.08 5.44
CA VAL A 7 -1.82 -6.16 6.60
C VAL A 7 -3.12 -5.35 6.69
N GLY A 8 -4.02 -5.52 5.70
CA GLY A 8 -5.29 -4.80 5.65
C GLY A 8 -5.17 -3.29 5.39
N TYR A 9 -4.09 -2.83 4.74
CA TYR A 9 -3.83 -1.41 4.48
C TYR A 9 -4.89 -0.76 3.59
N VAL A 10 -5.03 -1.22 2.33
CA VAL A 10 -6.07 -0.71 1.42
C VAL A 10 -7.49 -1.03 1.90
N PRO A 11 -7.77 -2.22 2.49
CA PRO A 11 -9.06 -2.47 3.14
C PRO A 11 -9.41 -1.48 4.26
N LEU A 12 -8.44 -1.11 5.11
CA LEU A 12 -8.63 -0.09 6.15
C LEU A 12 -8.96 1.27 5.52
N LEU A 13 -8.20 1.70 4.51
CA LEU A 13 -8.46 2.98 3.82
C LEU A 13 -9.86 2.98 3.20
N SER A 14 -10.24 1.89 2.55
CA SER A 14 -11.58 1.73 1.95
C SER A 14 -12.67 1.82 3.01
N ALA A 15 -12.54 1.07 4.11
CA ALA A 15 -13.51 1.09 5.22
C ALA A 15 -13.65 2.48 5.85
N ALA A 16 -12.55 3.22 5.95
CA ALA A 16 -12.52 4.55 6.55
C ALA A 16 -13.25 5.60 5.70
N THR A 17 -13.38 5.37 4.38
CA THR A 17 -14.14 6.25 3.48
C THR A 17 -15.63 5.92 3.38
N VAL A 18 -16.08 4.83 4.00
CA VAL A 18 -17.50 4.44 3.98
C VAL A 18 -18.32 5.42 4.83
N PRO A 19 -19.43 5.97 4.31
CA PRO A 19 -20.34 6.82 5.06
C PRO A 19 -20.73 6.24 6.42
N ALA A 20 -20.75 7.06 7.46
CA ALA A 20 -21.02 6.62 8.83
C ALA A 20 -22.36 5.88 8.98
N ALA A 21 -23.39 6.25 8.21
CA ALA A 21 -24.67 5.57 8.21
C ALA A 21 -24.54 4.09 7.78
N LEU A 22 -23.75 3.80 6.74
CA LEU A 22 -23.51 2.43 6.27
C LEU A 22 -22.66 1.62 7.27
N ARG A 23 -21.75 2.28 8.00
CA ARG A 23 -20.96 1.65 9.07
C ARG A 23 -21.80 1.19 10.27
N ARG A 24 -23.03 1.69 10.43
CA ARG A 24 -23.95 1.28 11.51
C ARG A 24 -24.86 0.12 11.13
N LEU A 25 -24.84 -0.33 9.87
CA LEU A 25 -25.69 -1.44 9.42
C LEU A 25 -25.23 -2.77 10.04
N PRO A 26 -26.13 -3.58 10.64
CA PRO A 26 -25.74 -4.82 11.32
C PRO A 26 -24.97 -5.82 10.46
N ALA A 27 -25.29 -5.90 9.17
CA ALA A 27 -24.67 -6.84 8.24
C ALA A 27 -23.24 -6.45 7.80
N ILE A 28 -22.85 -5.17 7.94
CA ILE A 28 -21.60 -4.62 7.37
C ILE A 28 -20.73 -3.96 8.45
N GLY A 29 -21.34 -3.35 9.45
CA GLY A 29 -20.70 -2.60 10.52
C GLY A 29 -19.62 -3.37 11.27
N PRO A 30 -19.88 -4.60 11.78
CA PRO A 30 -18.86 -5.38 12.48
C PRO A 30 -17.61 -5.65 11.64
N ARG A 31 -17.79 -5.95 10.34
CA ARG A 31 -16.68 -6.17 9.41
C ARG A 31 -15.86 -4.90 9.20
N LEU A 32 -16.52 -3.76 9.01
CA LEU A 32 -15.83 -2.47 8.84
C LEU A 32 -15.11 -2.05 10.13
N ALA A 33 -15.70 -2.29 11.30
CA ALA A 33 -15.06 -2.05 12.59
C ALA A 33 -13.77 -2.88 12.76
N GLY A 34 -13.82 -4.18 12.43
CA GLY A 34 -12.63 -5.03 12.47
C GLY A 34 -11.53 -4.62 11.47
N LEU A 35 -11.89 -3.94 10.37
CA LEU A 35 -10.89 -3.37 9.45
C LEU A 35 -10.19 -2.13 10.00
N LEU A 36 -10.86 -1.41 10.91
CA LEU A 36 -10.38 -0.19 11.54
C LEU A 36 -9.70 -0.45 12.89
N ASP A 37 -9.64 -1.70 13.36
CA ASP A 37 -9.04 -2.09 14.64
C ASP A 37 -7.50 -1.94 14.60
N PRO A 38 -6.92 -0.98 15.35
CA PRO A 38 -5.47 -0.75 15.36
C PRO A 38 -4.65 -1.95 15.84
N VAL A 39 -5.17 -2.74 16.79
CA VAL A 39 -4.45 -3.89 17.36
C VAL A 39 -4.38 -5.00 16.31
N ALA A 40 -5.50 -5.29 15.66
CA ALA A 40 -5.53 -6.27 14.57
C ALA A 40 -4.63 -5.85 13.40
N ARG A 41 -4.51 -4.56 13.10
CA ARG A 41 -3.59 -4.06 12.06
C ARG A 41 -2.13 -4.20 12.45
N GLN A 42 -1.78 -3.91 13.70
CA GLN A 42 -0.41 -4.09 14.18
C GLN A 42 -0.01 -5.57 14.13
N LEU A 43 -0.87 -6.48 14.62
CA LEU A 43 -0.60 -7.92 14.56
C LEU A 43 -0.41 -8.42 13.13
N ALA A 44 -1.22 -7.94 12.18
CA ALA A 44 -1.07 -8.30 10.77
C ALA A 44 0.24 -7.75 10.17
N LEU A 45 0.63 -6.53 10.55
CA LEU A 45 1.91 -5.95 10.17
C LEU A 45 3.10 -6.76 10.73
N ASP A 46 3.03 -7.21 11.97
CA ASP A 46 4.09 -8.02 12.57
C ASP A 46 4.27 -9.38 11.85
N GLN A 47 3.19 -9.92 11.28
CA GLN A 47 3.22 -11.17 10.51
C GLN A 47 3.73 -11.00 9.08
N VAL A 48 3.56 -9.81 8.47
CA VAL A 48 3.88 -9.64 7.03
C VAL A 48 5.36 -9.81 6.72
N GLY A 49 6.23 -9.47 7.68
CA GLY A 49 7.68 -9.57 7.50
C GLY A 49 8.14 -11.01 7.24
N SER A 50 7.65 -11.98 8.02
CA SER A 50 8.00 -13.39 7.83
C SER A 50 7.47 -13.95 6.51
N LEU A 51 6.30 -13.49 6.08
CA LEU A 51 5.74 -13.88 4.79
C LEU A 51 6.53 -13.30 3.61
N LEU A 52 6.93 -12.03 3.69
CA LEU A 52 7.80 -11.39 2.68
C LEU A 52 9.16 -12.07 2.60
N LEU A 53 9.73 -12.43 3.74
CA LEU A 53 10.97 -13.19 3.82
C LEU A 53 10.82 -14.56 3.14
N ALA A 54 9.78 -15.32 3.47
CA ALA A 54 9.53 -16.63 2.87
C ALA A 54 9.33 -16.55 1.35
N VAL A 55 8.69 -15.49 0.85
CA VAL A 55 8.59 -15.24 -0.60
C VAL A 55 9.97 -15.00 -1.21
N GLY A 56 10.80 -14.15 -0.59
CA GLY A 56 12.15 -13.87 -1.08
C GLY A 56 13.03 -15.12 -1.11
N GLU A 57 13.03 -15.91 -0.04
CA GLU A 57 13.75 -17.18 0.05
C GLU A 57 13.29 -18.16 -1.04
N THR A 58 11.97 -18.33 -1.19
CA THR A 58 11.40 -19.25 -2.19
C THR A 58 11.75 -18.86 -3.62
N VAL A 59 11.69 -17.56 -3.94
CA VAL A 59 12.01 -17.08 -5.30
C VAL A 59 13.52 -17.18 -5.54
N ARG A 60 14.35 -16.85 -4.55
CA ARG A 60 15.82 -16.97 -4.65
C ARG A 60 16.27 -18.41 -4.85
N ASP A 61 15.69 -19.36 -4.12
CA ASP A 61 15.99 -20.79 -4.25
C ASP A 61 15.63 -21.32 -5.65
N ARG A 62 14.45 -20.95 -6.15
CA ARG A 62 13.99 -21.37 -7.49
C ARG A 62 14.74 -20.68 -8.63
N ALA A 63 15.27 -19.49 -8.42
CA ALA A 63 15.91 -18.68 -9.44
C ALA A 63 17.23 -18.06 -8.93
N PRO A 64 18.26 -18.88 -8.62
CA PRO A 64 19.46 -18.44 -7.91
C PRO A 64 20.24 -17.36 -8.66
N ARG A 65 20.17 -17.35 -9.99
CA ARG A 65 20.86 -16.39 -10.87
C ARG A 65 19.98 -15.20 -11.30
N ALA A 66 18.71 -15.16 -10.93
CA ALA A 66 17.84 -14.06 -11.32
C ALA A 66 18.08 -12.81 -10.45
N ARG A 67 17.85 -11.64 -11.03
CA ARG A 67 17.65 -10.41 -10.26
C ARG A 67 16.19 -10.39 -9.82
N ILE A 68 15.97 -10.27 -8.51
CA ILE A 68 14.64 -10.31 -7.90
C ILE A 68 14.41 -8.94 -7.29
N LEU A 69 13.38 -8.23 -7.79
CA LEU A 69 13.05 -6.88 -7.35
C LEU A 69 11.78 -6.92 -6.51
N PHE A 70 11.88 -6.48 -5.27
CA PHE A 70 10.75 -6.15 -4.43
C PHE A 70 10.37 -4.70 -4.72
N VAL A 71 9.14 -4.47 -5.17
CA VAL A 71 8.58 -3.14 -5.38
C VAL A 71 7.61 -2.87 -4.24
N ASP A 72 7.89 -1.85 -3.43
CA ASP A 72 6.98 -1.45 -2.36
C ASP A 72 5.82 -0.59 -2.91
N TYR A 73 4.94 -0.14 -2.01
CA TYR A 73 3.71 0.56 -2.39
C TYR A 73 3.96 2.04 -2.64
N LEU A 74 3.25 2.60 -3.62
CA LEU A 74 3.13 4.05 -3.75
C LEU A 74 2.53 4.67 -2.47
N THR A 75 2.99 5.87 -2.13
CA THR A 75 2.46 6.66 -1.03
C THR A 75 1.00 7.04 -1.34
N LEU A 76 0.09 6.61 -0.47
CA LEU A 76 -1.35 6.84 -0.65
C LEU A 76 -1.83 8.08 0.10
N LEU A 77 -1.32 8.27 1.32
CA LEU A 77 -1.76 9.32 2.23
C LEU A 77 -0.80 10.51 2.21
N PRO A 78 -1.31 11.74 2.43
CA PRO A 78 -0.47 12.91 2.64
C PRO A 78 0.41 12.75 3.90
N PRO A 79 1.45 13.59 4.08
CA PRO A 79 2.30 13.53 5.27
C PRO A 79 1.52 13.81 6.58
N PRO A 80 2.08 13.45 7.74
CA PRO A 80 1.47 13.75 9.04
C PRO A 80 1.08 15.22 9.19
N GLY A 81 -0.06 15.48 9.84
CA GLY A 81 -0.60 16.83 10.02
C GLY A 81 -1.39 17.37 8.82
N VAL A 82 -1.29 16.75 7.64
CA VAL A 82 -2.10 17.13 6.47
C VAL A 82 -3.39 16.29 6.44
N PRO A 83 -4.58 16.93 6.35
CA PRO A 83 -5.86 16.23 6.27
C PRO A 83 -6.00 15.34 5.03
N ALA A 84 -6.69 14.20 5.19
CA ALA A 84 -6.98 13.25 4.12
C ALA A 84 -8.50 12.96 4.02
N PRO A 85 -9.35 13.98 3.77
CA PRO A 85 -10.80 13.80 3.77
C PRO A 85 -11.25 12.78 2.71
N PRO A 86 -12.27 11.95 3.00
CA PRO A 86 -13.19 12.03 4.14
C PRO A 86 -12.71 11.26 5.40
N MET A 87 -11.44 10.85 5.45
CA MET A 87 -10.90 10.05 6.54
C MET A 87 -10.67 10.87 7.81
N ASP A 88 -10.95 10.26 8.96
CA ASP A 88 -10.57 10.80 10.27
C ASP A 88 -9.04 10.79 10.44
N SER A 89 -8.49 11.79 11.13
CA SER A 89 -7.04 11.95 11.30
C SER A 89 -6.40 10.77 12.03
N ALA A 90 -7.06 10.20 13.04
CA ALA A 90 -6.53 9.07 13.79
C ALA A 90 -6.42 7.81 12.91
N VAL A 91 -7.39 7.62 12.00
CA VAL A 91 -7.36 6.51 11.04
C VAL A 91 -6.30 6.75 9.97
N ALA A 92 -6.13 8.00 9.51
CA ALA A 92 -5.06 8.36 8.58
C ALA A 92 -3.67 8.14 9.22
N ASP A 93 -3.50 8.44 10.51
CA ASP A 93 -2.25 8.19 11.22
C ASP A 93 -1.95 6.71 11.40
N LEU A 94 -2.97 5.90 11.72
CA LEU A 94 -2.82 4.45 11.73
C LEU A 94 -2.39 3.92 10.37
N ALA A 95 -3.06 4.36 9.31
CA ALA A 95 -2.74 3.98 7.95
C ALA A 95 -1.32 4.40 7.53
N ARG A 96 -0.85 5.59 7.93
CA ARG A 96 0.54 6.02 7.72
C ARG A 96 1.53 5.10 8.43
N ARG A 97 1.26 4.71 9.68
CA ARG A 97 2.12 3.75 10.41
C ARG A 97 2.19 2.39 9.70
N LEU A 98 1.07 1.89 9.18
CA LEU A 98 1.05 0.65 8.41
C LEU A 98 1.85 0.77 7.12
N ALA A 99 1.74 1.90 6.41
CA ALA A 99 2.53 2.15 5.20
C ALA A 99 4.03 2.15 5.49
N THR A 100 4.47 2.87 6.53
CA THR A 100 5.87 2.89 6.97
C THR A 100 6.35 1.50 7.35
N GLY A 101 5.59 0.78 8.18
CA GLY A 101 5.95 -0.57 8.61
C GLY A 101 6.06 -1.54 7.44
N LEU A 102 5.14 -1.47 6.48
CA LEU A 102 5.15 -2.32 5.29
C LEU A 102 6.35 -2.04 4.38
N ALA A 103 6.69 -0.76 4.18
CA ALA A 103 7.88 -0.37 3.43
C ALA A 103 9.16 -0.90 4.11
N LEU A 104 9.27 -0.76 5.43
CA LEU A 104 10.40 -1.29 6.21
C LEU A 104 10.49 -2.81 6.14
N ALA A 105 9.38 -3.53 6.31
CA ALA A 105 9.34 -4.98 6.23
C ALA A 105 9.73 -5.48 4.83
N THR A 106 9.27 -4.79 3.78
CA THR A 106 9.62 -5.09 2.38
C THR A 106 11.12 -4.89 2.14
N ALA A 107 11.68 -3.77 2.60
CA ALA A 107 13.11 -3.48 2.49
C ALA A 107 13.96 -4.51 3.25
N ALA A 108 13.56 -4.87 4.47
CA ALA A 108 14.26 -5.86 5.29
C ALA A 108 14.25 -7.25 4.64
N ALA A 109 13.10 -7.71 4.13
CA ALA A 109 12.99 -8.99 3.44
C ALA A 109 13.82 -9.02 2.16
N ALA A 110 13.81 -7.93 1.37
CA ALA A 110 14.64 -7.83 0.18
C ALA A 110 16.13 -7.96 0.53
N ALA A 111 16.60 -7.19 1.52
CA ALA A 111 17.99 -7.25 1.98
C ALA A 111 18.39 -8.64 2.51
N ALA A 112 17.56 -9.25 3.35
CA ALA A 112 17.83 -10.56 3.96
C ALA A 112 17.93 -11.70 2.94
N THR A 113 17.28 -11.57 1.79
CA THR A 113 17.21 -12.62 0.75
C THR A 113 18.11 -12.35 -0.45
N GLY A 114 18.96 -11.32 -0.36
CA GLY A 114 19.80 -10.89 -1.48
C GLY A 114 18.98 -10.44 -2.68
N CYS A 115 17.78 -9.89 -2.45
CA CYS A 115 16.93 -9.28 -3.46
C CYS A 115 17.13 -7.76 -3.47
N GLU A 116 16.74 -7.13 -4.57
CA GLU A 116 16.82 -5.68 -4.75
C GLU A 116 15.51 -5.02 -4.35
N LEU A 117 15.58 -3.77 -3.86
CA LEU A 117 14.42 -2.94 -3.56
C LEU A 117 14.22 -1.86 -4.64
N VAL A 118 12.97 -1.68 -5.05
CA VAL A 118 12.45 -0.50 -5.74
C VAL A 118 11.55 0.25 -4.75
N ALA A 119 12.06 1.36 -4.21
CA ALA A 119 11.40 2.16 -3.18
C ALA A 119 10.40 3.17 -3.80
N ALA A 120 9.32 2.64 -4.36
CA ALA A 120 8.22 3.42 -4.92
C ALA A 120 7.54 4.33 -3.86
N SER A 121 7.49 3.89 -2.60
CA SER A 121 6.98 4.67 -1.48
C SER A 121 7.72 6.01 -1.34
N THR A 122 9.04 5.97 -1.25
CA THR A 122 9.91 7.14 -1.18
C THR A 122 9.79 8.02 -2.42
N ALA A 123 9.84 7.43 -3.61
CA ALA A 123 9.78 8.17 -4.87
C ALA A 123 8.44 8.91 -5.07
N SER A 124 7.38 8.46 -4.42
CA SER A 124 6.03 9.00 -4.55
C SER A 124 5.57 9.82 -3.33
N ALA A 125 6.47 10.17 -2.42
CA ALA A 125 6.13 10.89 -1.18
C ALA A 125 5.30 12.17 -1.44
N ASP A 126 5.64 12.93 -2.49
CA ASP A 126 4.93 14.15 -2.89
C ASP A 126 3.81 13.92 -3.91
N HIS A 127 3.55 12.66 -4.28
CA HIS A 127 2.57 12.23 -5.28
C HIS A 127 1.41 11.41 -4.68
N HIS A 128 1.15 11.61 -3.38
CA HIS A 128 0.02 11.00 -2.68
C HIS A 128 -1.34 11.39 -3.27
N ALA A 129 -2.42 10.72 -2.87
CA ALA A 129 -3.71 10.86 -3.54
C ALA A 129 -4.41 12.23 -3.37
N TRP A 130 -3.91 13.06 -2.44
CA TRP A 130 -4.35 14.45 -2.19
C TRP A 130 -3.34 15.49 -2.69
N SER A 131 -2.27 15.07 -3.37
CA SER A 131 -1.27 15.97 -3.93
C SER A 131 -1.80 16.68 -5.17
N THR A 132 -1.09 17.71 -5.63
CA THR A 132 -1.40 18.41 -6.88
C THR A 132 -1.21 17.53 -8.11
N VAL A 133 -0.27 16.58 -8.06
CA VAL A 133 0.03 15.63 -9.14
C VAL A 133 -0.02 14.21 -8.59
N PRO A 134 -1.21 13.65 -8.33
CA PRO A 134 -1.34 12.38 -7.66
C PRO A 134 -0.94 11.22 -8.58
N TRP A 135 -0.22 10.24 -8.04
CA TRP A 135 0.08 8.97 -8.70
C TRP A 135 -0.91 7.86 -8.34
N THR A 136 -1.74 8.10 -7.34
CA THR A 136 -2.79 7.18 -6.89
C THR A 136 -4.13 7.88 -6.86
N THR A 137 -5.21 7.09 -6.98
CA THR A 137 -6.56 7.63 -6.81
C THR A 137 -6.87 7.81 -5.33
N GLY A 138 -7.57 8.89 -4.99
CA GLY A 138 -8.00 9.16 -3.62
C GLY A 138 -9.23 8.37 -3.20
N ALA A 139 -9.81 8.81 -2.09
CA ALA A 139 -11.09 8.28 -1.62
C ALA A 139 -12.17 8.42 -2.70
N GLY A 140 -13.00 7.38 -2.82
CA GLY A 140 -14.08 7.34 -3.81
C GLY A 140 -14.92 6.08 -3.69
N SER A 141 -16.03 6.01 -4.43
CA SER A 141 -16.85 4.79 -4.47
C SER A 141 -16.34 3.82 -5.53
N VAL A 142 -16.30 2.53 -5.19
CA VAL A 142 -15.98 1.45 -6.14
C VAL A 142 -16.93 1.46 -7.33
N ALA A 143 -18.24 1.63 -7.06
CA ALA A 143 -19.26 1.71 -8.12
C ALA A 143 -19.01 2.89 -9.07
N GLY A 144 -18.67 4.08 -8.53
CA GLY A 144 -18.36 5.26 -9.35
C GLY A 144 -17.11 5.08 -10.20
N ALA A 145 -16.07 4.45 -9.65
CA ALA A 145 -14.84 4.13 -10.38
C ALA A 145 -15.12 3.17 -11.56
N LEU A 146 -15.88 2.10 -11.31
CA LEU A 146 -16.23 1.12 -12.35
C LEU A 146 -17.09 1.72 -13.47
N LEU A 147 -18.14 2.48 -13.11
CA LEU A 147 -19.01 3.15 -14.09
C LEU A 147 -18.22 4.14 -14.97
N SER A 148 -17.25 4.83 -14.39
CA SER A 148 -16.42 5.82 -15.09
C SER A 148 -15.16 5.22 -15.74
N ARG A 149 -14.97 3.89 -15.66
CA ARG A 149 -13.74 3.18 -16.11
C ARG A 149 -12.45 3.80 -15.56
N ARG A 150 -12.48 4.28 -14.32
CA ARG A 150 -11.33 4.82 -13.60
C ARG A 150 -10.70 3.75 -12.72
N PRO A 151 -9.41 3.89 -12.34
CA PRO A 151 -8.82 3.01 -11.34
C PRO A 151 -9.63 3.02 -10.04
N LEU A 152 -9.67 1.87 -9.36
CA LEU A 152 -10.33 1.75 -8.06
C LEU A 152 -9.67 2.69 -7.04
N PRO A 153 -10.41 3.20 -6.04
CA PRO A 153 -9.86 4.03 -4.97
C PRO A 153 -8.58 3.44 -4.38
N PHE A 154 -7.61 4.29 -4.07
CA PHE A 154 -6.32 3.90 -3.47
C PHE A 154 -5.42 3.01 -4.35
N HIS A 155 -5.70 2.94 -5.65
CA HIS A 155 -4.84 2.26 -6.62
C HIS A 155 -4.03 3.26 -7.45
N PRO A 156 -2.88 2.85 -8.02
CA PRO A 156 -2.15 3.65 -8.99
C PRO A 156 -3.03 4.09 -10.15
N ASN A 157 -2.86 5.34 -10.58
CA ASN A 157 -3.38 5.81 -11.86
C ASN A 157 -2.32 5.61 -12.96
N ALA A 158 -2.62 6.04 -14.20
CA ALA A 158 -1.68 5.88 -15.32
C ALA A 158 -0.32 6.54 -15.07
N ALA A 159 -0.29 7.74 -14.46
CA ALA A 159 0.96 8.43 -14.13
C ALA A 159 1.75 7.67 -13.06
N GLY A 160 1.08 7.15 -12.02
CA GLY A 160 1.73 6.32 -11.01
C GLY A 160 2.28 5.01 -11.57
N MET A 161 1.54 4.33 -12.47
CA MET A 161 2.04 3.12 -13.12
C MET A 161 3.23 3.40 -14.04
N ALA A 162 3.23 4.53 -14.76
CA ALA A 162 4.36 4.96 -15.57
C ALA A 162 5.59 5.22 -14.69
N ALA A 163 5.43 5.96 -13.59
CA ALA A 163 6.53 6.24 -12.67
C ALA A 163 7.10 4.96 -12.03
N VAL A 164 6.26 4.00 -11.63
CA VAL A 164 6.72 2.70 -11.13
C VAL A 164 7.48 1.92 -12.21
N ALA A 165 7.00 1.95 -13.46
CA ALA A 165 7.70 1.32 -14.57
C ALA A 165 9.09 1.95 -14.79
N ASP A 166 9.20 3.28 -14.75
CA ASP A 166 10.47 3.99 -14.87
C ASP A 166 11.43 3.63 -13.73
N LEU A 167 10.94 3.54 -12.48
CA LEU A 167 11.74 3.11 -11.33
C LEU A 167 12.27 1.68 -11.49
N VAL A 168 11.45 0.76 -11.99
CA VAL A 168 11.84 -0.63 -12.26
C VAL A 168 12.85 -0.71 -13.40
N ILE A 169 12.61 -0.01 -14.51
CA ILE A 169 13.52 0.05 -15.66
C ILE A 169 14.86 0.63 -15.23
N HIS A 170 14.86 1.72 -14.47
CA HIS A 170 16.06 2.33 -13.92
C HIS A 170 16.85 1.33 -13.08
N ARG A 171 16.18 0.62 -12.16
CA ARG A 171 16.81 -0.41 -11.32
C ARG A 171 17.44 -1.52 -12.16
N ILE A 172 16.74 -2.02 -13.17
CA ILE A 172 17.24 -3.10 -14.04
C ILE A 172 18.40 -2.61 -14.93
N SER A 173 18.41 -1.33 -15.30
CA SER A 173 19.44 -0.77 -16.19
C SER A 173 20.77 -0.46 -15.50
N GLN A 174 20.79 -0.38 -14.17
CA GLN A 174 22.05 -0.28 -13.42
C GLN A 174 22.79 -1.62 -13.55
N LEU A 175 23.98 -1.59 -14.18
CA LEU A 175 24.88 -2.74 -14.23
C LEU A 175 25.36 -3.05 -12.79
N PRO A 176 25.46 -4.33 -12.41
CA PRO A 176 26.07 -4.71 -11.14
C PRO A 176 27.54 -4.32 -11.05
#